data_AF-A0A1F9XTW2-F1
#
_entry.id   AF-A0A1F9XTW2-F1
#
_cell.length_a   1.000
_cell.length_b   1.000
_cell.length_c   1.000
_cell.angle_alpha   90.00
_cell.angle_beta   90.00
_cell.angle_gamma   90.00
#
_symmetry.space_group_name_H-M   'P 1'
#
loop_
_entity.id
_entity.type
_entity.pdbx_description
1 polymer ?
#
loop_
_entity_poly.entity_id
_entity_poly.type
_entity_poly.pdbx_seq_one_letter_code
_entity_poly.pdbx_strand_id
1 'polypeptide(L)'
;MFKVAASLITNFMLTKGDIADVISEYLLRGPRSCAGAVTAKASRPLPKRVFISDWELKKLVKPGQKAVKVSAADIISPLSMDWLDYNGIEVIRE
;
A
#
# COMPACT_ATOMS: atom_id res chain seq x y z
N MET A 1 -9.75 -15.91 -55.06
CA MET A 1 -10.66 -15.23 -54.12
C MET A 1 -9.89 -14.94 -52.83
N PHE A 2 -9.05 -13.90 -52.83
CA PHE A 2 -8.26 -13.49 -51.65
C PHE A 2 -8.93 -12.25 -51.06
N LYS A 3 -9.86 -12.45 -50.13
CA LYS A 3 -10.52 -11.37 -49.41
C LYS A 3 -9.62 -10.96 -48.24
N VAL A 4 -8.63 -10.15 -48.59
CA VAL A 4 -8.16 -8.98 -47.83
C VAL A 4 -8.06 -9.20 -46.31
N ALA A 5 -6.88 -9.67 -45.90
CA ALA A 5 -6.35 -9.54 -44.55
C ALA A 5 -6.01 -8.06 -44.25
N ALA A 6 -7.01 -7.17 -44.29
CA ALA A 6 -6.87 -5.75 -43.99
C ALA A 6 -7.94 -5.29 -42.99
N SER A 7 -8.07 -6.00 -41.88
CA SER A 7 -8.93 -5.59 -40.76
C SER A 7 -8.31 -5.90 -39.40
N LEU A 8 -7.00 -5.68 -39.26
CA LEU A 8 -6.28 -5.89 -37.99
C LEU A 8 -5.41 -4.72 -37.55
N ILE A 9 -5.50 -3.55 -38.20
CA ILE A 9 -4.64 -2.39 -37.86
C ILE A 9 -5.45 -1.12 -37.53
N THR A 10 -6.78 -1.13 -37.64
CA THR A 10 -7.58 0.06 -37.34
C THR A 10 -8.06 0.08 -35.89
N ASN A 11 -7.52 1.04 -35.14
CA ASN A 11 -8.01 1.62 -33.89
C ASN A 11 -7.72 0.87 -32.59
N PHE A 12 -6.44 0.87 -32.20
CA PHE A 12 -6.04 0.79 -30.80
C PHE A 12 -6.39 2.11 -30.10
N MET A 13 -7.68 2.38 -29.89
CA MET A 13 -8.13 3.32 -28.87
C MET A 13 -8.72 2.49 -27.76
N LEU A 14 -8.00 2.37 -26.64
CA LEU A 14 -8.56 1.84 -25.40
C LEU A 14 -9.76 2.71 -25.02
N THR A 15 -10.96 2.23 -25.31
CA THR A 15 -12.19 2.86 -24.87
C THR A 15 -12.39 2.56 -23.39
N LYS A 16 -13.23 3.34 -22.70
CA LYS A 16 -13.56 3.06 -21.29
C LYS A 16 -14.15 1.66 -21.09
N GLY A 17 -14.78 1.09 -22.12
CA GLY A 17 -15.31 -0.28 -22.11
C GLY A 17 -14.19 -1.32 -22.06
N ASP A 18 -13.15 -1.18 -22.88
CA ASP A 18 -12.03 -2.13 -22.92
C ASP A 18 -11.30 -2.23 -21.57
N ILE A 19 -11.19 -1.11 -20.85
CA ILE A 19 -10.60 -1.09 -19.50
C ILE A 19 -11.50 -1.85 -18.50
N ALA A 20 -12.82 -1.67 -18.59
CA ALA A 20 -13.76 -2.36 -17.70
C ALA A 20 -13.73 -3.88 -17.94
N ASP A 21 -13.61 -4.31 -19.20
CA ASP A 21 -13.52 -5.72 -19.57
C ASP A 21 -12.22 -6.36 -19.06
N VAL A 22 -11.08 -5.66 -19.22
CA VAL A 22 -9.79 -6.12 -18.70
C VAL A 22 -9.80 -6.27 -17.17
N ILE A 23 -10.37 -5.29 -16.45
CA ILE A 23 -10.49 -5.34 -14.98
C ILE A 23 -11.40 -6.50 -14.57
N SER A 24 -12.55 -6.64 -15.24
CA SER A 24 -13.52 -7.70 -14.96
C SER A 24 -12.91 -9.08 -15.19
N GLU A 25 -12.15 -9.26 -16.27
CA GLU A 25 -11.44 -10.51 -16.55
C GLU A 25 -10.38 -10.81 -15.48
N TYR A 26 -9.65 -9.80 -15.01
CA TYR A 26 -8.63 -9.97 -13.97
C TYR A 26 -9.23 -10.34 -12.61
N LEU A 27 -10.39 -9.75 -12.27
CA LEU A 27 -11.11 -10.06 -11.03
C LEU A 27 -11.80 -11.43 -11.08
N LEU A 28 -12.41 -11.79 -12.22
CA LEU A 28 -13.07 -13.08 -12.42
C LEU A 28 -12.07 -14.24 -12.41
N ARG A 29 -10.85 -14.02 -12.90
CA ARG A 29 -9.77 -15.02 -12.84
C ARG A 29 -9.36 -15.36 -11.40
N GLY A 30 -9.81 -14.59 -10.40
CA GLY A 30 -9.43 -14.76 -9.01
C GLY A 30 -7.92 -14.62 -8.80
N PRO A 31 -7.42 -14.60 -7.56
CA PRO A 31 -6.01 -14.82 -7.34
C PRO A 31 -5.67 -16.17 -7.97
N ARG A 32 -4.75 -16.19 -8.94
CA ARG A 32 -4.10 -17.43 -9.37
C ARG A 32 -3.61 -18.09 -8.09
N SER A 33 -4.27 -19.17 -7.71
CA SER A 33 -3.87 -19.95 -6.54
C SER A 33 -2.45 -20.41 -6.83
N CYS A 34 -1.48 -19.74 -6.22
CA CYS A 34 -0.13 -20.24 -6.12
C CYS A 34 -0.26 -21.55 -5.35
N ALA A 35 -0.33 -22.66 -6.08
CA ALA A 35 -0.32 -23.98 -5.48
C ALA A 35 0.91 -24.08 -4.58
N GLY A 36 0.67 -24.18 -3.27
CA GLY A 36 1.69 -24.54 -2.29
C GLY A 36 2.40 -23.39 -1.58
N ALA A 37 1.67 -22.53 -0.88
CA ALA A 37 2.20 -21.97 0.36
C ALA A 37 1.52 -22.69 1.52
N VAL A 38 2.19 -23.70 2.08
CA VAL A 38 1.77 -24.29 3.34
C VAL A 38 1.87 -23.17 4.38
N THR A 39 0.73 -22.67 4.85
CA THR A 39 0.69 -21.70 5.93
C THR A 39 1.13 -22.41 7.19
N ALA A 40 2.44 -22.41 7.46
CA ALA A 40 2.96 -22.73 8.76
C ALA A 40 2.24 -21.81 9.75
N LYS A 41 1.38 -22.37 10.62
CA LYS A 41 0.72 -21.61 11.67
C LYS A 41 1.82 -20.89 12.45
N ALA A 42 1.86 -19.57 12.34
CA ALA A 42 2.79 -18.75 13.11
C ALA A 42 2.59 -19.12 14.58
N SER A 43 3.58 -19.80 15.17
CA SER A 43 3.50 -20.37 16.53
C SER A 43 3.55 -19.30 17.62
N ARG A 44 3.68 -18.02 17.23
CA ARG A 44 3.73 -16.87 18.11
C ARG A 44 2.87 -15.75 17.53
N PRO A 45 2.08 -15.03 18.35
CA PRO A 45 1.47 -13.80 17.89
C PRO A 45 2.58 -12.84 17.47
N LEU A 46 2.56 -12.39 16.21
CA LEU A 46 3.46 -11.32 15.80
C LEU A 46 3.17 -10.08 16.67
N PRO A 47 4.20 -9.33 17.08
CA PRO A 47 3.97 -8.06 17.75
C PRO A 47 3.08 -7.19 16.85
N LYS A 48 1.96 -6.73 17.41
CA LYS A 48 1.00 -5.92 16.68
C LYS A 48 1.67 -4.61 16.32
N ARG A 49 2.07 -4.45 15.06
CA ARG A 49 2.65 -3.22 14.53
C ARG A 49 1.51 -2.23 14.35
N VAL A 50 1.53 -1.12 15.09
CA VAL A 50 0.54 -0.05 14.91
C VAL A 50 1.12 0.95 13.93
N PHE A 51 0.34 1.31 12.91
CA PHE A 51 0.69 2.39 12.00
C PHE A 51 0.25 3.70 12.64
N ILE A 52 1.19 4.63 12.84
CA ILE A 52 0.90 5.94 13.41
C ILE A 52 0.78 6.93 12.24
N SER A 53 -0.43 7.44 12.07
CA SER A 53 -0.75 8.49 11.10
C SER A 53 -0.34 9.88 11.60
N ASP A 54 -0.23 10.84 10.67
CA ASP A 54 0.04 12.25 10.97
C ASP A 54 -0.87 12.78 12.07
N TRP A 55 -2.17 12.48 11.96
CA TRP A 55 -3.17 13.01 12.89
C TRP A 55 -3.00 12.45 14.31
N GLU A 56 -2.68 11.17 14.43
CA GLU A 56 -2.38 10.54 15.71
C GLU A 56 -1.09 11.11 16.31
N LEU A 57 -0.08 11.32 15.46
CA LEU A 57 1.20 11.87 15.86
C LEU A 57 1.07 13.31 16.36
N LYS A 58 0.30 14.16 15.68
CA LYS A 58 0.00 15.54 16.11
C LYS A 58 -0.78 15.61 17.41
N LYS A 59 -1.55 14.56 17.76
CA LYS A 59 -2.21 14.45 19.06
C LYS A 59 -1.27 14.01 20.19
N LEU A 60 -0.28 13.18 19.86
CA LEU A 60 0.72 12.70 20.81
C LEU A 60 1.74 13.78 21.15
N VAL A 61 2.09 14.63 20.19
CA VAL A 61 3.04 15.74 20.37
C VAL A 61 2.35 16.91 21.05
N LYS A 62 2.80 17.25 22.26
CA LYS A 62 2.40 18.50 22.93
C LYS A 62 3.17 19.70 22.35
N PRO A 63 2.58 20.89 22.31
CA PRO A 63 3.28 22.09 21.86
C PRO A 63 4.53 22.35 22.73
N GLY A 64 5.70 22.47 22.09
CA GLY A 64 7.00 22.66 22.74
C GLY A 64 7.73 21.37 23.13
N GLN A 65 7.15 20.20 22.84
CA GLN A 65 7.78 18.91 23.10
C GLN A 65 8.86 18.61 22.04
N LYS A 66 10.06 18.27 22.51
CA LYS A 66 11.23 18.01 21.64
C LYS A 66 11.48 16.52 21.35
N ALA A 67 10.73 15.63 21.99
CA ALA A 67 10.89 14.19 21.80
C ALA A 67 9.55 13.46 21.90
N VAL A 68 9.33 12.48 21.02
CA VAL A 68 8.15 11.61 21.02
C VAL A 68 8.60 10.18 21.24
N LYS A 69 7.96 9.53 22.21
CA LYS A 69 8.17 8.11 22.49
C LYS A 69 7.24 7.29 21.60
N VAL A 70 7.82 6.38 20.83
CA VAL A 70 7.11 5.48 19.93
C VAL A 70 7.57 4.05 20.23
N SER A 71 6.66 3.08 20.22
CA SER A 71 7.06 1.68 20.39
C SER A 71 7.95 1.25 19.23
N ALA A 72 8.98 0.45 19.50
CA ALA A 72 9.87 -0.08 18.47
C ALA A 72 9.14 -0.91 17.40
N ALA A 73 7.95 -1.44 17.71
CA ALA A 73 7.11 -2.19 16.78
C ALA A 73 6.29 -1.29 15.83
N ASP A 74 6.09 -0.03 16.18
CA ASP A 74 5.21 0.88 15.46
C ASP A 74 5.87 1.42 14.20
N ILE A 75 5.02 1.72 13.22
CA ILE A 75 5.44 2.22 11.91
C ILE A 75 4.97 3.67 11.82
N ILE A 76 5.94 4.59 11.71
CA ILE A 76 5.67 6.00 11.46
C ILE A 76 5.52 6.19 9.96
N SER A 77 4.45 6.88 9.54
CA SER A 77 4.27 7.30 8.14
C SER A 77 5.44 8.16 7.65
N PRO A 78 5.94 7.98 6.41
CA PRO A 78 7.00 8.83 5.84
C PRO A 78 6.68 10.33 5.93
N LEU A 79 5.44 10.73 5.62
CA LEU A 79 4.99 12.13 5.72
C LEU A 79 5.05 12.67 7.16
N SER A 80 4.84 11.79 8.15
CA SER A 80 4.93 12.17 9.56
C SER A 80 6.38 12.31 10.02
N MET A 81 7.32 11.60 9.38
CA MET A 81 8.75 11.76 9.63
C MET A 81 9.23 13.14 9.19
N ASP A 82 8.85 13.57 7.97
CA ASP A 82 9.21 14.90 7.46
C ASP A 82 8.72 16.02 8.38
N TRP A 83 7.52 15.85 8.95
CA TRP A 83 6.96 16.80 9.92
C TRP A 83 7.73 16.80 11.25
N LEU A 84 8.14 15.64 11.76
CA LEU A 84 8.95 15.53 12.98
C LEU A 84 10.30 16.21 12.80
N ASP A 85 10.97 15.95 11.67
CA ASP A 85 12.27 16.51 11.33
C ASP A 85 12.19 18.04 11.20
N TYR A 86 11.15 18.56 10.53
CA TYR A 86 10.94 20.00 10.38
C TYR A 86 10.76 20.71 11.74
N ASN A 87 10.09 20.07 12.69
CA ASN A 87 9.86 20.63 14.02
C ASN A 87 11.01 20.34 15.01
N GLY A 88 12.07 19.64 14.57
CA GLY A 88 13.19 19.26 15.43
C GLY A 88 12.78 18.33 16.58
N ILE A 89 11.84 17.42 16.32
CA ILE A 89 11.30 16.49 17.31
C ILE A 89 12.00 15.14 17.15
N GLU A 90 12.73 14.72 18.18
CA GLU A 90 13.43 13.43 18.18
C GLU A 90 12.47 12.26 18.44
N VAL A 91 12.69 11.14 17.73
CA VAL A 91 11.93 9.91 17.92
C VAL A 91 12.71 8.96 18.81
N ILE A 92 12.19 8.71 20.03
CA ILE A 92 12.75 7.73 20.96
C ILE A 92 11.97 6.43 20.79
N ARG A 93 12.65 5.38 20.33
CA ARG A 93 12.07 4.04 20.19
C ARG A 93 12.32 3.25 21.46
N GLU A 94 11.25 2.90 22.17
CA GLU A 94 11.26 2.07 23.39
C GLU A 94 10.64 0.67 23.16
#